data_AF-A0A1G0ZSE1-F1
#
_entry.id   AF-A0A1G0ZSE1-F1
#
_cell.length_a   1.000
_cell.length_b   1.000
_cell.length_c   1.000
_cell.angle_alpha   90.00
_cell.angle_beta   90.00
_cell.angle_gamma   90.00
#
_symmetry.space_group_name_H-M   'P 1'
#
loop_
_entity.id
_entity.type
_entity.pdbx_description
1 polymer ?
#
loop_
_entity_poly.entity_id
_entity_poly.type
_entity_poly.pdbx_seq_one_letter_code
_entity_poly.pdbx_strand_id
1 'polypeptide(L)'
;MGNPGLILVEAKAHASEFDCNPKPVTKRDTPEAQKRTDENHQQIGQAINAAASALTRTHLGIAISRDRCYQLSNRIAMAWKLASMGIPNTLVFLGFVNDNEIAKDYFTDANNWQQAFDTYVAGCFPFVLIDRDIPCGKASFRVISDCLSVKRPSRPLVERRKHDMSQL
;
A
#
# COMPACT_ATOMS: atom_id res chain seq x y z
N MET A 1 -16.86 -20.69 15.13
CA MET A 1 -17.31 -20.36 13.76
C MET A 1 -16.47 -19.20 13.26
N GLY A 2 -15.96 -19.26 12.02
CA GLY A 2 -15.18 -18.15 11.45
C GLY A 2 -16.13 -17.02 10.99
N ASN A 3 -15.82 -15.78 11.33
CA ASN A 3 -16.54 -14.62 10.81
C ASN A 3 -16.04 -14.32 9.38
N PRO A 4 -16.93 -13.98 8.42
CA PRO A 4 -16.52 -13.54 7.10
C PRO A 4 -15.58 -12.32 7.21
N GLY A 5 -14.48 -12.36 6.48
CA GLY A 5 -13.49 -11.27 6.45
C GLY A 5 -13.16 -10.83 5.03
N LEU A 6 -12.54 -9.66 4.91
CA LEU A 6 -12.08 -9.12 3.64
C LEU A 6 -10.59 -9.39 3.43
N ILE A 7 -10.20 -9.66 2.18
CA ILE A 7 -8.79 -9.63 1.77
C ILE A 7 -8.61 -8.40 0.89
N LEU A 8 -7.75 -7.49 1.34
CA LEU A 8 -7.31 -6.33 0.58
C LEU A 8 -5.95 -6.68 -0.03
N VAL A 9 -5.81 -6.58 -1.34
CA VAL A 9 -4.54 -6.91 -2.01
C VAL A 9 -3.95 -5.64 -2.63
N GLU A 10 -2.71 -5.33 -2.26
CA GLU A 10 -1.86 -4.35 -2.93
C GLU A 10 -0.76 -5.13 -3.67
N ALA A 11 -0.92 -5.24 -4.98
CA ALA A 11 0.04 -5.92 -5.84
C ALA A 11 1.09 -4.95 -6.37
N LYS A 12 2.36 -5.39 -6.40
CA LYS A 12 3.50 -4.63 -6.96
C LYS A 12 4.42 -5.57 -7.73
N ALA A 13 5.06 -5.08 -8.78
CA ALA A 13 5.94 -5.86 -9.64
C ALA A 13 7.36 -5.29 -9.77
N HIS A 14 7.59 -4.06 -9.35
CA HIS A 14 8.93 -3.45 -9.36
C HIS A 14 9.12 -2.46 -8.22
N ALA A 15 10.38 -2.21 -7.86
CA ALA A 15 10.76 -1.51 -6.64
C ALA A 15 10.31 -0.04 -6.60
N SER A 16 10.32 0.66 -7.74
CA SER A 16 9.89 2.06 -7.82
C SER A 16 8.39 2.28 -7.57
N GLU A 17 7.58 1.22 -7.49
CA GLU A 17 6.20 1.30 -7.00
C GLU A 17 6.10 1.53 -5.48
N PHE A 18 7.20 1.33 -4.74
CA PHE A 18 7.30 1.66 -3.32
C PHE A 18 7.63 3.14 -3.14
N ASP A 19 6.60 3.97 -3.32
CA ASP A 19 6.73 5.40 -3.13
C ASP A 19 6.66 5.78 -1.64
N CYS A 20 7.78 6.25 -1.11
CA CYS A 20 7.89 6.77 0.26
C CYS A 20 7.57 8.27 0.35
N ASN A 21 7.36 8.94 -0.79
CA ASN A 21 7.09 10.38 -0.82
C ASN A 21 5.70 10.72 -0.26
N PRO A 22 5.51 11.97 0.18
CA PRO A 22 4.17 12.48 0.46
C PRO A 22 3.31 12.46 -0.81
N LYS A 23 1.99 12.46 -0.63
CA LYS A 23 1.06 12.55 -1.77
C LYS A 23 1.36 13.83 -2.58
N PRO A 24 1.60 13.74 -3.90
CA PRO A 24 1.88 14.91 -4.73
C PRO A 24 0.73 15.92 -4.69
N VAL A 25 1.07 17.20 -4.63
CA VAL A 25 0.10 18.29 -4.83
C VAL A 25 -0.11 18.44 -6.32
N THR A 26 -1.23 17.92 -6.83
CA THR A 26 -1.63 18.09 -8.23
C THR A 26 -2.44 19.37 -8.37
N LYS A 27 -1.99 20.28 -9.24
CA LYS A 27 -2.82 21.39 -9.71
C LYS A 27 -3.91 20.87 -10.64
N ARG A 28 -5.12 21.43 -10.52
CA ARG A 28 -6.26 21.11 -11.38
C ARG A 28 -6.63 22.31 -12.23
N ASP A 29 -7.21 22.02 -13.39
CA ASP A 29 -7.55 23.03 -14.40
C ASP A 29 -8.66 23.98 -13.95
N THR A 30 -9.51 23.55 -13.01
CA THR A 30 -10.59 24.38 -12.45
C THR A 30 -10.47 24.55 -10.93
N PRO A 31 -10.90 25.71 -10.38
CA PRO A 31 -10.93 25.94 -8.95
C PRO A 31 -11.76 24.91 -8.16
N GLU A 32 -12.87 24.44 -8.72
CA GLU A 32 -13.75 23.45 -8.07
C GLU A 32 -13.08 22.09 -7.99
N ALA A 33 -12.37 21.69 -9.05
CA ALA A 33 -11.60 20.45 -9.07
C ALA A 33 -10.41 20.51 -8.10
N GLN A 34 -9.79 21.69 -7.97
CA GLN A 34 -8.73 21.93 -6.98
C GLN A 34 -9.28 21.78 -5.56
N LYS A 35 -10.37 22.47 -5.24
CA LYS A 35 -11.03 22.41 -3.93
C LYS A 35 -11.37 20.97 -3.53
N ARG A 36 -11.98 20.19 -4.44
CA ARG A 36 -12.29 18.76 -4.19
C ARG A 36 -11.03 17.92 -3.95
N THR A 37 -9.95 18.21 -4.65
CA THR A 37 -8.66 17.51 -4.47
C THR A 37 -8.10 17.81 -3.09
N ASP A 38 -8.14 19.07 -2.66
CA ASP A 38 -7.64 19.52 -1.37
C ASP A 38 -8.47 18.97 -0.20
N GLU A 39 -9.80 18.99 -0.33
CA GLU A 39 -10.73 18.39 0.65
C GLU A 39 -10.48 16.88 0.80
N ASN A 40 -10.35 16.14 -0.31
CA ASN A 40 -10.02 14.71 -0.28
C ASN A 40 -8.64 14.47 0.35
N HIS A 41 -7.66 15.32 0.04
CA HIS A 41 -6.32 15.24 0.63
C HIS A 41 -6.36 15.46 2.16
N GLN A 42 -7.19 16.39 2.64
CA GLN A 42 -7.40 16.64 4.06
C GLN A 42 -8.11 15.47 4.75
N GLN A 43 -9.18 14.93 4.15
CA GLN A 43 -9.94 13.80 4.71
C GLN A 43 -9.06 12.56 4.87
N ILE A 44 -8.22 12.25 3.87
CA ILE A 44 -7.30 11.12 3.96
C ILE A 44 -6.25 11.35 5.07
N GLY A 45 -5.72 12.57 5.17
CA GLY A 45 -4.81 12.94 6.26
C GLY A 45 -5.45 12.74 7.65
N GLN A 46 -6.69 13.17 7.81
CA GLN A 46 -7.44 12.96 9.06
C GLN A 46 -7.67 11.48 9.35
N ALA A 47 -7.99 10.66 8.34
CA ALA A 47 -8.19 9.23 8.49
C ALA A 47 -6.89 8.52 8.91
N ILE A 48 -5.76 8.87 8.30
CA ILE A 48 -4.44 8.33 8.67
C ILE A 48 -4.08 8.74 10.09
N ASN A 49 -4.29 10.01 10.47
CA ASN A 49 -4.00 10.48 11.82
C ASN A 49 -4.87 9.77 12.87
N ALA A 50 -6.16 9.58 12.59
CA ALA A 50 -7.06 8.85 13.49
C ALA A 50 -6.59 7.39 13.68
N ALA A 51 -6.18 6.72 12.60
CA ALA A 51 -5.61 5.38 12.66
C ALA A 51 -4.30 5.36 13.45
N ALA A 52 -3.38 6.28 13.18
CA ALA A 52 -2.10 6.40 13.87
C ALA A 52 -2.31 6.58 15.38
N SER A 53 -3.16 7.53 15.79
CA SER A 53 -3.47 7.77 17.20
C SER A 53 -4.15 6.57 17.86
N ALA A 54 -4.98 5.82 17.14
CA ALA A 54 -5.61 4.62 17.71
C ALA A 54 -4.61 3.47 17.89
N LEU A 55 -3.82 3.20 16.86
CA LEU A 55 -2.88 2.07 16.80
C LEU A 55 -1.68 2.24 17.73
N THR A 56 -1.13 3.45 17.84
CA THR A 56 0.01 3.73 18.71
C THR A 56 -0.29 3.56 20.20
N ARG A 57 -1.57 3.64 20.61
CA ARG A 57 -1.98 3.38 21.99
C ARG A 57 -1.85 1.90 22.38
N THR A 58 -1.96 0.99 21.43
CA THR A 58 -1.91 -0.47 21.69
C THR A 58 -0.66 -1.13 21.14
N HIS A 59 0.01 -0.52 20.17
CA HIS A 59 1.19 -1.07 19.51
C HIS A 59 2.26 0.01 19.30
N LEU A 60 3.33 -0.09 20.08
CA LEU A 60 4.49 0.80 19.96
C LEU A 60 5.17 0.64 18.60
N GLY A 61 5.68 1.74 18.05
CA GLY A 61 6.48 1.77 16.81
C GLY A 61 5.67 1.91 15.52
N ILE A 62 4.34 1.90 15.56
CA ILE A 62 3.53 2.32 14.40
C ILE A 62 3.68 3.83 14.21
N ALA A 63 4.10 4.25 13.03
CA ALA A 63 4.38 5.65 12.71
C ALA A 63 3.89 6.01 11.29
N ILE A 64 2.70 5.52 10.93
CA ILE A 64 2.04 5.87 9.66
C ILE A 64 1.69 7.36 9.63
N SER A 65 1.85 7.98 8.47
CA SER A 65 1.58 9.39 8.24
C SER A 65 1.21 9.65 6.78
N ARG A 66 0.49 10.72 6.52
CA ARG A 66 0.23 11.17 5.14
C ARG A 66 1.53 11.64 4.46
N ASP A 67 2.46 12.16 5.24
CA ASP A 67 3.64 12.85 4.72
C ASP A 67 4.85 11.90 4.53
N ARG A 68 4.70 10.62 4.92
CA ARG A 68 5.69 9.55 4.75
C ARG A 68 5.02 8.25 4.34
N CYS A 69 5.49 7.64 3.25
CA CYS A 69 4.94 6.38 2.70
C CYS A 69 3.42 6.46 2.55
N TYR A 70 2.92 7.50 1.86
CA TYR A 70 1.49 7.82 1.81
C TYR A 70 0.62 6.61 1.43
N GLN A 71 1.05 5.83 0.43
CA GLN A 71 0.33 4.65 -0.02
C GLN A 71 0.20 3.60 1.11
N LEU A 72 1.31 3.21 1.73
CA LEU A 72 1.34 2.30 2.88
C LEU A 72 0.44 2.77 4.02
N SER A 73 0.65 4.02 4.44
CA SER A 73 -0.08 4.64 5.54
C SER A 73 -1.59 4.66 5.28
N ASN A 74 -2.00 4.96 4.05
CA ASN A 74 -3.40 4.94 3.65
C ASN A 74 -3.99 3.52 3.63
N ARG A 75 -3.23 2.50 3.18
CA ARG A 75 -3.68 1.10 3.21
C ARG A 75 -3.87 0.59 4.64
N ILE A 76 -2.92 0.88 5.54
CA ILE A 76 -3.03 0.50 6.95
C ILE A 76 -4.22 1.22 7.61
N ALA A 77 -4.40 2.50 7.33
CA ALA A 77 -5.54 3.26 7.86
C ALA A 77 -6.89 2.68 7.42
N MET A 78 -6.99 2.24 6.16
CA MET A 78 -8.18 1.55 5.65
C MET A 78 -8.42 0.20 6.36
N ALA A 79 -7.38 -0.63 6.49
CA ALA A 79 -7.46 -1.92 7.17
C ALA A 79 -7.92 -1.77 8.64
N TRP A 80 -7.34 -0.80 9.35
CA TRP A 80 -7.78 -0.40 10.69
C TRP A 80 -9.23 0.08 10.71
N LYS A 81 -9.63 0.92 9.76
CA LYS A 81 -11.00 1.47 9.71
C LYS A 81 -12.03 0.34 9.57
N LEU A 82 -11.80 -0.62 8.69
CA LEU A 82 -12.66 -1.79 8.52
C LEU A 82 -12.71 -2.63 9.80
N ALA A 83 -11.56 -2.91 10.41
CA ALA A 83 -11.50 -3.69 11.65
C ALA A 83 -12.20 -3.00 12.83
N SER A 84 -12.05 -1.67 12.97
CA SER A 84 -12.76 -0.88 13.99
C SER A 84 -14.28 -0.86 13.79
N MET A 85 -14.74 -1.04 12.55
CA MET A 85 -16.16 -1.22 12.22
C MET A 85 -16.66 -2.66 12.44
N GLY A 86 -15.79 -3.58 12.86
CA GLY A 86 -16.13 -4.99 13.12
C GLY A 86 -15.96 -5.89 11.91
N ILE A 87 -15.28 -5.44 10.86
CA ILE A 87 -15.01 -6.23 9.66
C ILE A 87 -13.57 -6.76 9.74
N PRO A 88 -13.36 -8.04 10.09
CA PRO A 88 -12.02 -8.62 10.09
C PRO A 88 -11.46 -8.59 8.68
N ASN A 89 -10.18 -8.26 8.54
CA ASN A 89 -9.57 -8.18 7.22
C ASN A 89 -8.07 -8.50 7.22
N THR A 90 -7.54 -8.86 6.06
CA THR A 90 -6.11 -9.05 5.84
C THR A 90 -5.67 -8.15 4.69
N LEU A 91 -4.68 -7.31 4.95
CA LEU A 91 -3.98 -6.52 3.94
C LEU A 91 -2.76 -7.30 3.45
N VAL A 92 -2.83 -7.78 2.22
CA VAL A 92 -1.77 -8.56 1.57
C VAL A 92 -1.01 -7.63 0.64
N PHE A 93 0.28 -7.46 0.88
CA PHE A 93 1.22 -6.93 -0.10
C PHE A 93 1.77 -8.09 -0.91
N LEU A 94 1.52 -8.06 -2.21
CA LEU A 94 1.83 -9.17 -3.11
C LEU A 94 2.86 -8.74 -4.16
N GLY A 95 4.05 -9.31 -4.09
CA GLY A 95 5.11 -9.11 -5.08
C GLY A 95 4.98 -10.06 -6.26
N PHE A 96 5.20 -9.56 -7.46
CA PHE A 96 5.41 -10.40 -8.65
C PHE A 96 6.89 -10.45 -9.01
N VAL A 97 7.47 -11.66 -8.96
CA VAL A 97 8.90 -11.88 -9.20
C VAL A 97 9.16 -12.50 -10.57
N ASN A 98 10.38 -12.35 -11.07
CA ASN A 98 10.87 -12.88 -12.36
C ASN A 98 10.23 -12.27 -13.62
N ASP A 99 9.70 -11.04 -13.54
CA ASP A 99 9.18 -10.33 -14.71
C ASP A 99 10.16 -9.28 -15.25
N ASN A 100 11.24 -9.72 -15.88
CA ASN A 100 12.28 -8.83 -16.40
C ASN A 100 11.81 -7.89 -17.52
N GLU A 101 10.59 -8.07 -18.03
CA GLU A 101 9.98 -7.23 -19.06
C GLU A 101 9.11 -6.10 -18.48
N ILE A 102 8.80 -6.11 -17.18
CA ILE A 102 7.88 -5.11 -16.59
C ILE A 102 8.55 -3.77 -16.31
N ALA A 103 9.80 -3.79 -15.87
CA ALA A 103 10.59 -2.63 -15.48
C ALA A 103 12.07 -3.03 -15.37
N LYS A 104 12.97 -2.04 -15.28
CA LYS A 104 14.41 -2.30 -15.08
C LYS A 104 14.72 -2.78 -13.66
N ASP A 105 13.91 -2.35 -12.70
CA ASP A 105 13.98 -2.61 -11.26
C ASP A 105 12.90 -3.61 -10.81
N TYR A 106 12.58 -4.58 -11.68
CA TYR A 106 11.69 -5.70 -11.38
C TYR A 106 12.20 -6.53 -10.21
N PHE A 107 11.30 -7.22 -9.52
CA PHE A 107 11.71 -8.12 -8.45
C PHE A 107 12.30 -9.41 -9.03
N THR A 108 13.57 -9.69 -8.74
CA THR A 108 14.26 -10.88 -9.29
C THR A 108 13.80 -12.16 -8.61
N ASP A 109 13.60 -12.14 -7.30
CA ASP A 109 13.24 -13.31 -6.51
C ASP A 109 12.54 -12.89 -5.20
N ALA A 110 12.18 -13.88 -4.39
CA ALA A 110 11.50 -13.66 -3.11
C ALA A 110 12.34 -12.83 -2.13
N ASN A 111 13.68 -12.96 -2.14
CA ASN A 111 14.54 -12.19 -1.26
C ASN A 111 14.58 -10.72 -1.68
N ASN A 112 14.68 -10.46 -2.99
CA ASN A 112 14.65 -9.11 -3.52
C ASN A 112 13.30 -8.42 -3.26
N TRP A 113 12.19 -9.14 -3.39
CA TRP A 113 10.86 -8.67 -2.95
C TRP A 113 10.86 -8.33 -1.46
N GLN A 114 11.26 -9.28 -0.61
CA GLN A 114 11.19 -9.10 0.85
C GLN A 114 12.04 -7.93 1.31
N GLN A 115 13.25 -7.76 0.77
CA GLN A 115 14.12 -6.63 1.09
C GLN A 115 13.49 -5.28 0.71
N ALA A 116 12.85 -5.21 -0.46
CA ALA A 116 12.16 -4.00 -0.92
C ALA A 116 10.95 -3.70 -0.02
N PHE A 117 10.13 -4.71 0.30
CA PHE A 117 9.01 -4.57 1.21
C PHE A 117 9.45 -4.15 2.61
N ASP A 118 10.51 -4.77 3.15
CA ASP A 118 11.03 -4.45 4.47
C ASP A 118 11.49 -2.98 4.54
N THR A 119 12.20 -2.53 3.51
CA THR A 119 12.64 -1.15 3.36
C THR A 119 11.44 -0.19 3.29
N TYR A 120 10.39 -0.59 2.59
CA TYR A 120 9.17 0.22 2.41
C TYR A 120 8.40 0.41 3.72
N VAL A 121 8.30 -0.63 4.55
CA VAL A 121 7.59 -0.54 5.84
C VAL A 121 8.46 -0.02 6.98
N ALA A 122 9.79 -0.04 6.82
CA ALA A 122 10.75 0.38 7.83
C ALA A 122 10.45 1.79 8.37
N GLY A 123 10.27 1.87 9.68
CA GLY A 123 9.99 3.12 10.39
C GLY A 123 8.58 3.67 10.21
N CYS A 124 7.68 2.97 9.51
CA CYS A 124 6.24 3.26 9.47
C CYS A 124 5.43 2.17 10.17
N PHE A 125 5.85 0.91 10.05
CA PHE A 125 5.15 -0.24 10.62
C PHE A 125 6.15 -1.26 11.20
N PRO A 126 5.97 -1.70 12.46
CA PRO A 126 6.88 -2.66 13.08
C PRO A 126 6.84 -4.05 12.42
N PHE A 127 8.00 -4.61 12.09
CA PHE A 127 8.12 -5.95 11.51
C PHE A 127 7.49 -7.04 12.39
N VAL A 128 7.54 -6.88 13.72
CA VAL A 128 6.95 -7.84 14.68
C VAL A 128 5.42 -7.99 14.55
N LEU A 129 4.76 -7.03 13.90
CA LEU A 129 3.32 -7.06 13.65
C LEU A 129 2.93 -7.65 12.29
N ILE A 130 3.91 -7.86 11.38
CA ILE A 130 3.66 -8.60 10.14
C ILE A 130 3.25 -10.03 10.49
N ASP A 131 2.26 -10.57 9.78
CA ASP A 131 1.63 -11.87 9.99
C ASP A 131 0.94 -12.06 11.35
N ARG A 132 0.74 -10.97 12.11
CA ARG A 132 0.02 -10.99 13.39
C ARG A 132 -1.33 -10.30 13.26
N ASP A 133 -2.29 -10.82 14.03
CA ASP A 133 -3.58 -10.15 14.19
C ASP A 133 -3.41 -8.93 15.09
N ILE A 134 -3.88 -7.79 14.61
CA ILE A 134 -3.82 -6.50 15.27
C ILE A 134 -5.25 -6.14 15.73
N PRO A 135 -5.56 -6.30 17.02
CA PRO A 135 -6.89 -6.04 17.54
C PRO A 135 -7.23 -4.54 17.46
N CYS A 136 -8.40 -4.23 16.92
CA CYS A 136 -8.87 -2.86 16.69
C CYS A 136 -10.24 -2.61 17.34
N GLY A 137 -10.53 -3.30 18.44
CA GLY A 137 -11.81 -3.25 19.15
C GLY A 137 -12.74 -4.38 18.72
N LYS A 138 -13.59 -4.14 17.71
CA LYS A 138 -14.63 -5.09 17.30
C LYS A 138 -14.12 -6.26 16.45
N ALA A 139 -12.99 -6.08 15.77
CA ALA A 139 -12.31 -7.09 14.98
C ALA A 139 -10.80 -6.79 14.94
N SER A 140 -10.06 -7.65 14.24
CA SER A 140 -8.63 -7.47 13.99
C SER A 140 -8.38 -7.29 12.49
N PHE A 141 -7.25 -6.68 12.16
CA PHE A 141 -6.67 -6.84 10.83
C PHE A 141 -5.27 -7.45 10.90
N ARG A 142 -4.80 -8.00 9.79
CA ARG A 142 -3.45 -8.53 9.64
C ARG A 142 -2.78 -7.90 8.43
N VAL A 143 -1.48 -7.70 8.50
CA VAL A 143 -0.66 -7.33 7.33
C VAL A 143 0.21 -8.53 6.98
N ILE A 144 0.16 -8.95 5.72
CA ILE A 144 0.96 -10.07 5.19
C ILE A 144 1.77 -9.54 4.01
N SER A 145 3.00 -10.03 3.85
CA SER A 145 3.82 -9.85 2.65
C SER A 145 4.13 -11.22 2.06
N ASP A 146 3.88 -11.38 0.77
CA ASP A 146 4.23 -12.60 0.04
C ASP A 146 4.53 -12.26 -1.42
N CYS A 147 5.05 -13.23 -2.18
CA CYS A 147 5.33 -13.06 -3.59
C CYS A 147 4.96 -14.29 -4.43
N LEU A 148 4.72 -14.05 -5.71
CA LEU A 148 4.43 -15.09 -6.71
C LEU A 148 5.32 -14.89 -7.93
N SER A 149 5.78 -16.00 -8.51
CA SER A 149 6.41 -15.95 -9.82
C SER A 149 5.38 -15.64 -10.91
N VAL A 150 5.75 -14.78 -11.85
CA VAL A 150 4.88 -14.51 -13.01
C VAL A 150 4.68 -15.76 -13.86
N LYS A 151 3.43 -16.08 -14.17
CA LYS A 151 3.09 -17.20 -15.08
C LYS A 151 3.22 -16.83 -16.55
N ARG A 152 3.09 -15.54 -16.84
CA ARG A 152 3.21 -14.97 -18.18
C ARG A 152 3.98 -13.66 -18.03
N PRO A 153 5.15 -13.53 -18.67
CA PRO A 153 5.89 -12.29 -18.65
C PRO A 153 5.07 -11.13 -19.22
N SER A 154 5.38 -9.95 -18.71
CA SER A 154 4.94 -8.68 -19.24
C SER A 154 5.29 -8.51 -20.71
N ARG A 155 4.50 -7.71 -21.45
CA ARG A 155 4.93 -7.25 -22.77
C ARG A 155 6.21 -6.43 -22.64
N PRO A 156 7.18 -6.55 -23.56
CA PRO A 156 8.43 -5.80 -23.49
C PRO A 156 8.23 -4.29 -23.39
N LEU A 157 9.05 -3.63 -22.57
CA LEU A 157 9.02 -2.18 -22.39
C LEU A 157 9.11 -1.39 -23.71
N VAL A 158 9.86 -1.91 -24.67
CA VAL A 158 10.06 -1.32 -26.01
C VAL A 158 8.80 -1.31 -26.86
N GLU A 159 7.91 -2.28 -26.64
CA GLU A 159 6.65 -2.41 -27.39
C GLU A 159 5.53 -1.58 -26.78
N ARG A 160 5.56 -1.35 -25.45
CA ARG A 160 4.57 -0.52 -24.75
C ARG A 160 4.58 0.93 -25.22
N ARG A 161 5.78 1.52 -25.42
CA ARG A 161 5.92 2.93 -25.82
C ARG A 161 5.42 3.24 -27.24
N LYS A 162 5.34 2.24 -28.12
CA LYS A 162 4.87 2.42 -29.50
C LYS A 162 3.35 2.58 -29.58
N HIS A 163 2.61 2.11 -28.59
CA HIS A 163 1.15 2.25 -28.56
C HIS A 163 0.72 3.65 -28.09
N ASP A 164 1.45 4.27 -27.16
CA ASP A 164 1.14 5.62 -26.65
C ASP A 164 1.36 6.74 -27.67
N MET A 165 2.21 6.55 -28.68
CA MET A 165 2.41 7.52 -29.78
C MET A 165 1.53 7.25 -31.01
N SER A 166 0.61 6.28 -30.94
CA SER A 166 -0.33 5.98 -32.03
C SER A 166 -1.76 6.49 -31.74
N GLN A 167 -1.95 7.22 -30.63
CA GLN A 167 -3.21 7.85 -30.25
C GLN A 167 -3.09 9.37 -30.00
N LEU A 168 -2.04 10.02 -30.52
CA LEU A 168 -1.93 11.47 -30.62
C LEU A 168 -2.00 11.92 -32.07
#